data_AF-A0A1H0WX33-F1
#
_entry.id   AF-A0A1H0WX33-F1
#
_cell.length_a   1.000
_cell.length_b   1.000
_cell.length_c   1.000
_cell.angle_alpha   90.00
_cell.angle_beta   90.00
_cell.angle_gamma   90.00
#
_symmetry.space_group_name_H-M   'P 1'
#
loop_
_entity.id
_entity.type
_entity.pdbx_description
1 polymer ?
#
loop_
_entity_poly.entity_id
_entity_poly.type
_entity_poly.pdbx_seq_one_letter_code
_entity_poly.pdbx_strand_id
1 'polypeptide(L)'
;MDEAGLRFLSAPVIGGLTAAVRGELTIMAAGSLDAYGSALLALEAIGKHVFYLGTDVASGQTLRVLNSVLYATSMLASFEVMACGAAAGIEPHMVLDVINRSSGRSFATQERRASGLLDRSFPPRFSSSLLRNDVHLGLQAAEALGVPMDVCRTALRLLDVVIADGFGEAGNTTAIKSVDRVAEVAFSSAP
;
A
#
# COMPACT_ATOMS: atom_id res chain seq x y z
N MET A 1 27.47 -18.00 2.42
CA MET A 1 28.62 -17.07 2.42
C MET A 1 28.81 -16.64 0.99
N ASP A 2 28.75 -15.34 0.73
CA ASP A 2 29.21 -14.79 -0.55
C ASP A 2 30.75 -14.83 -0.64
N GLU A 3 31.32 -14.40 -1.76
CA GLU A 3 32.78 -14.33 -1.96
C GLU A 3 33.51 -13.45 -0.92
N ALA A 4 32.78 -12.57 -0.23
CA ALA A 4 33.30 -11.72 0.85
C ALA A 4 33.16 -12.34 2.25
N GLY A 5 32.61 -13.56 2.37
CA GLY A 5 32.40 -14.23 3.65
C GLY A 5 31.21 -13.71 4.46
N LEU A 6 30.32 -12.92 3.87
CA LEU A 6 29.16 -12.33 4.54
C LEU A 6 27.93 -13.24 4.47
N ARG A 7 27.07 -13.08 5.48
CA ARG A 7 25.73 -13.66 5.53
C ARG A 7 24.73 -12.58 5.12
N PHE A 8 24.08 -12.78 3.98
CA PHE A 8 23.05 -11.87 3.51
C PHE A 8 21.65 -12.42 3.82
N LEU A 9 20.80 -11.56 4.37
CA LEU A 9 19.38 -11.82 4.60
C LEU A 9 18.59 -10.61 4.11
N SER A 10 17.68 -10.84 3.16
CA SER A 10 16.70 -9.84 2.75
C SER A 10 15.55 -9.84 3.75
N ALA A 11 15.24 -8.70 4.37
CA ALA A 11 14.17 -8.61 5.38
C ALA A 11 13.34 -7.31 5.24
N PRO A 12 12.70 -7.06 4.08
CA PRO A 12 11.80 -5.92 3.94
C PRO A 12 10.64 -5.95 4.93
N VAL A 13 10.14 -4.76 5.25
CA VAL A 13 9.11 -4.55 6.28
C VAL A 13 7.88 -3.81 5.77
N ILE A 14 6.73 -4.09 6.39
CA ILE A 14 5.44 -3.41 6.18
C ILE A 14 4.92 -2.94 7.56
N GLY A 15 4.29 -1.76 7.60
CA GLY A 15 3.65 -1.20 8.80
C GLY A 15 3.96 0.29 9.06
N GLY A 16 4.98 0.83 8.40
CA GLY A 16 5.36 2.24 8.51
C GLY A 16 5.88 2.64 9.91
N LEU A 17 6.02 3.95 10.13
CA LEU A 17 6.62 4.50 11.34
C LEU A 17 5.88 4.11 12.63
N THR A 18 4.55 4.13 12.61
CA THR A 18 3.73 3.79 13.79
C THR A 18 3.94 2.36 14.24
N ALA A 19 3.99 1.40 13.30
CA ALA A 19 4.26 0.01 13.64
C ALA A 19 5.72 -0.18 14.07
N ALA A 20 6.67 0.49 13.41
CA ALA A 20 8.08 0.43 13.77
C ALA A 20 8.34 0.86 15.23
N VAL A 21 7.76 1.99 15.66
CA VAL A 21 7.90 2.48 17.04
C VAL A 21 7.30 1.53 18.06
N ARG A 22 6.26 0.76 17.68
CA ARG A 22 5.58 -0.20 18.56
C ARG A 22 6.17 -1.61 18.52
N GLY A 23 7.19 -1.86 17.70
CA GLY A 23 7.70 -3.22 17.46
C GLY A 23 6.68 -4.11 16.75
N GLU A 24 5.77 -3.53 15.97
CA GLU A 24 4.65 -4.21 15.33
C GLU A 24 4.83 -4.42 13.82
N LEU A 25 6.07 -4.33 13.31
CA LEU A 25 6.31 -4.52 11.88
C LEU A 25 5.96 -5.94 11.42
N THR A 26 5.51 -6.03 10.18
CA THR A 26 5.50 -7.29 9.44
C THR A 26 6.78 -7.38 8.62
N ILE A 27 7.55 -8.45 8.83
CA ILE A 27 8.87 -8.67 8.24
C ILE A 27 8.83 -9.90 7.34
N MET A 28 9.39 -9.77 6.14
CA MET A 28 9.45 -10.83 5.13
C MET A 28 10.92 -11.23 4.91
N ALA A 29 11.43 -12.15 5.73
CA ALA A 29 12.81 -12.58 5.70
C ALA A 29 13.05 -13.67 4.63
N ALA A 30 14.10 -13.52 3.84
CA ALA A 30 14.50 -14.50 2.83
C ALA A 30 16.03 -14.56 2.69
N GLY A 31 16.57 -15.78 2.62
CA GLY A 31 18.01 -16.05 2.62
C GLY A 31 18.33 -17.39 3.29
N SER A 32 19.61 -17.70 3.51
CA SER A 32 19.99 -18.98 4.14
C SER A 32 19.44 -19.10 5.56
N LEU A 33 19.14 -20.33 6.00
CA LEU A 33 18.69 -20.58 7.38
C LEU A 33 19.70 -20.12 8.43
N ASP A 34 21.00 -20.20 8.12
CA ASP A 34 22.08 -19.70 8.97
C ASP A 34 22.02 -18.16 9.14
N ALA A 35 21.80 -17.42 8.05
CA ALA A 35 21.62 -15.97 8.11
C ALA A 35 20.32 -15.60 8.84
N TYR A 36 19.22 -16.31 8.56
CA TYR A 36 17.94 -16.11 9.22
C TYR A 36 18.02 -16.37 10.73
N GLY A 37 18.57 -17.51 11.14
CA GLY A 37 18.74 -17.87 12.54
C GLY A 37 19.65 -16.87 13.29
N SER A 38 20.69 -16.37 12.63
CA SER A 38 21.57 -15.33 13.20
C SER A 38 20.85 -14.00 13.43
N ALA A 39 19.86 -13.66 12.60
CA ALA A 39 19.15 -12.39 12.66
C ALA A 39 17.82 -12.45 13.44
N LEU A 40 17.30 -13.65 13.73
CA LEU A 40 15.93 -13.86 14.20
C LEU A 40 15.57 -13.01 15.43
N LEU A 41 16.42 -13.00 16.45
CA LEU A 41 16.18 -12.20 17.66
C LEU A 41 16.06 -10.70 17.38
N ALA A 42 16.86 -10.18 16.45
CA ALA A 42 16.79 -8.76 16.06
C ALA A 42 15.52 -8.46 15.27
N LEU A 43 15.08 -9.40 14.42
CA LEU A 43 13.83 -9.26 13.67
C LEU A 43 12.61 -9.29 14.60
N GLU A 44 12.59 -10.21 15.56
CA GLU A 44 11.51 -10.33 16.56
C GLU A 44 11.45 -9.14 17.53
N ALA A 45 12.57 -8.43 17.73
CA ALA A 45 12.59 -7.23 18.56
C ALA A 45 11.85 -6.03 17.93
N ILE A 46 11.73 -5.99 16.60
CA ILE A 46 11.09 -4.88 15.87
C ILE A 46 9.81 -5.28 15.14
N GLY A 47 9.54 -6.59 15.05
CA GLY A 47 8.44 -7.16 14.30
C GLY A 47 7.51 -8.01 15.14
N LYS A 48 6.20 -7.81 14.95
CA LYS A 48 5.15 -8.66 15.52
C LYS A 48 4.90 -9.90 14.67
N HIS A 49 5.18 -9.82 13.37
CA HIS A 49 5.02 -10.91 12.43
C HIS A 49 6.30 -11.06 11.61
N VAL A 50 7.02 -12.17 11.78
CA VAL A 50 8.25 -12.49 11.02
C VAL A 50 7.98 -13.72 10.16
N PHE A 51 7.94 -13.55 8.85
CA PHE A 51 7.77 -14.62 7.88
C PHE A 51 9.11 -15.01 7.27
N TYR A 52 9.41 -16.32 7.21
CA TYR A 52 10.53 -16.84 6.44
C TYR A 52 10.03 -17.33 5.07
N LEU A 53 10.50 -16.71 4.00
CA LEU A 53 10.06 -16.96 2.62
C LEU A 53 11.00 -17.89 1.83
N GLY A 54 11.91 -18.56 2.52
CA GLY A 54 12.85 -19.49 1.91
C GLY A 54 14.19 -18.85 1.55
N THR A 55 14.94 -19.54 0.70
CA THR A 55 16.35 -19.24 0.43
C THR A 55 16.58 -18.14 -0.60
N ASP A 56 15.61 -17.89 -1.47
CA ASP A 56 15.73 -16.85 -2.49
C ASP A 56 15.57 -15.46 -1.87
N VAL A 57 16.67 -14.73 -1.81
CA VAL A 57 16.77 -13.40 -1.21
C VAL A 57 15.87 -12.36 -1.90
N ALA A 58 15.42 -12.60 -3.13
CA ALA A 58 14.49 -11.71 -3.83
C ALA A 58 13.05 -11.82 -3.29
N SER A 59 12.67 -12.98 -2.72
CA SER A 59 11.28 -13.30 -2.37
C SER A 59 10.63 -12.29 -1.42
N GLY A 60 11.36 -11.80 -0.42
CA GLY A 60 10.88 -10.77 0.51
C GLY A 60 10.52 -9.47 -0.19
N GLN A 61 11.40 -8.99 -1.06
CA GLN A 61 11.17 -7.72 -1.75
C GLN A 61 10.06 -7.85 -2.79
N THR A 62 10.00 -8.97 -3.51
CA THR A 62 8.93 -9.28 -4.46
C THR A 62 7.57 -9.27 -3.76
N LEU A 63 7.42 -9.98 -2.64
CA LEU A 63 6.15 -10.00 -1.92
C LEU A 63 5.76 -8.62 -1.37
N ARG A 64 6.74 -7.85 -0.88
CA ARG A 64 6.50 -6.48 -0.42
C ARG A 64 5.91 -5.61 -1.52
N VAL A 65 6.51 -5.58 -2.71
CA VAL A 65 6.03 -4.72 -3.81
C VAL A 65 4.68 -5.21 -4.35
N LEU A 66 4.43 -6.51 -4.40
CA LEU A 66 3.11 -7.07 -4.77
C LEU A 66 2.02 -6.67 -3.76
N ASN A 67 2.33 -6.61 -2.47
CA ASN A 67 1.42 -6.07 -1.47
C ASN A 67 1.10 -4.58 -1.73
N SER A 68 2.11 -3.77 -2.05
CA SER A 68 1.90 -2.36 -2.43
C SER A 68 1.03 -2.22 -3.70
N VAL A 69 1.20 -3.11 -4.70
CA VAL A 69 0.34 -3.18 -5.90
C VAL A 69 -1.13 -3.41 -5.54
N LEU A 70 -1.41 -4.42 -4.70
CA LEU A 70 -2.77 -4.73 -4.27
C LEU A 70 -3.39 -3.60 -3.43
N TYR A 71 -2.59 -3.02 -2.53
CA TYR A 71 -3.01 -1.88 -1.73
C TYR A 71 -3.37 -0.66 -2.59
N ALA A 72 -2.50 -0.27 -3.53
CA ALA A 72 -2.74 0.85 -4.44
C ALA A 72 -4.02 0.65 -5.27
N THR A 73 -4.19 -0.55 -5.83
CA THR A 73 -5.35 -0.92 -6.63
C THR A 73 -6.64 -0.80 -5.80
N SER A 74 -6.65 -1.39 -4.61
CA SER A 74 -7.81 -1.34 -3.69
C SER A 74 -8.12 0.09 -3.25
N MET A 75 -7.09 0.90 -3.00
CA MET A 75 -7.23 2.31 -2.65
C MET A 75 -7.90 3.11 -3.79
N LEU A 76 -7.35 3.03 -5.00
CA LEU A 76 -7.85 3.84 -6.10
C LEU A 76 -9.27 3.43 -6.50
N ALA A 77 -9.55 2.13 -6.56
CA ALA A 77 -10.90 1.63 -6.76
C ALA A 77 -11.86 2.13 -5.66
N SER A 78 -11.40 2.17 -4.40
CA SER A 78 -12.22 2.70 -3.32
C SER A 78 -12.56 4.18 -3.49
N PHE A 79 -11.67 4.99 -4.09
CA PHE A 79 -11.94 6.40 -4.37
C PHE A 79 -13.00 6.60 -5.45
N GLU A 80 -12.94 5.82 -6.52
CA GLU A 80 -13.96 5.85 -7.57
C GLU A 80 -15.33 5.46 -7.01
N VAL A 81 -15.39 4.41 -6.18
CA VAL A 81 -16.62 3.99 -5.50
C VAL A 81 -17.13 5.06 -4.55
N MET A 82 -16.25 5.70 -3.78
CA MET A 82 -16.61 6.80 -2.89
C MET A 82 -17.21 7.98 -3.65
N ALA A 83 -16.50 8.48 -4.66
CA ALA A 83 -16.97 9.57 -5.51
C ALA A 83 -18.31 9.24 -6.18
N CYS A 84 -18.46 8.02 -6.69
CA CYS A 84 -19.72 7.54 -7.27
C CYS A 84 -20.86 7.49 -6.24
N GLY A 85 -20.58 7.04 -5.01
CA GLY A 85 -21.56 7.04 -3.91
C GLY A 85 -22.03 8.45 -3.56
N ALA A 86 -21.10 9.42 -3.47
CA ALA A 86 -21.44 10.82 -3.26
C ALA A 86 -22.24 11.40 -4.44
N ALA A 87 -21.87 11.10 -5.68
CA ALA A 87 -22.60 11.53 -6.88
C ALA A 87 -24.04 10.95 -6.94
N ALA A 88 -24.24 9.76 -6.38
CA ALA A 88 -25.56 9.15 -6.21
C ALA A 88 -26.38 9.76 -5.06
N GLY A 89 -25.86 10.77 -4.35
CA GLY A 89 -26.53 11.42 -3.22
C GLY A 89 -26.48 10.62 -1.92
N ILE A 90 -25.59 9.63 -1.80
CA ILE A 90 -25.41 8.86 -0.57
C ILE A 90 -24.45 9.62 0.35
N GLU A 91 -24.86 9.78 1.60
CA GLU A 91 -24.03 10.37 2.65
C GLU A 91 -22.64 9.70 2.72
N PRO A 92 -21.53 10.44 2.59
CA PRO A 92 -20.18 9.86 2.50
C PRO A 92 -19.80 8.92 3.64
N HIS A 93 -20.19 9.23 4.88
CA HIS A 93 -19.96 8.33 6.01
C HIS A 93 -20.68 6.98 5.84
N MET A 94 -21.91 7.00 5.29
CA MET A 94 -22.71 5.81 5.06
C MET A 94 -22.09 4.89 4.00
N VAL A 95 -21.52 5.48 2.94
CA VAL A 95 -20.79 4.73 1.90
C VAL A 95 -19.67 3.89 2.54
N LEU A 96 -18.83 4.51 3.37
CA LEU A 96 -17.75 3.81 4.08
C LEU A 96 -18.27 2.80 5.09
N ASP A 97 -19.36 3.11 5.79
CA ASP A 97 -19.95 2.22 6.80
C ASP A 97 -20.48 0.93 6.20
N VAL A 98 -21.24 1.02 5.11
CA VAL A 98 -21.79 -0.14 4.41
C VAL A 98 -20.68 -1.00 3.80
N ILE A 99 -19.71 -0.39 3.10
CA ILE A 99 -18.60 -1.13 2.47
C ILE A 99 -17.79 -1.88 3.52
N ASN A 100 -17.43 -1.22 4.62
CA ASN A 100 -16.59 -1.83 5.66
C ASN A 100 -17.30 -2.95 6.46
N ARG A 101 -18.63 -3.03 6.41
CA ARG A 101 -19.44 -4.13 6.99
C ARG A 101 -19.76 -5.23 5.97
N SER A 102 -19.37 -5.07 4.71
CA SER A 102 -19.71 -5.95 3.60
C SER A 102 -18.46 -6.64 3.02
N SER A 103 -18.63 -7.41 1.94
CA SER A 103 -17.54 -8.10 1.25
C SER A 103 -16.59 -7.17 0.50
N GLY A 104 -17.00 -5.92 0.21
CA GLY A 104 -16.16 -4.91 -0.44
C GLY A 104 -15.09 -4.30 0.46
N ARG A 105 -15.01 -4.68 1.74
CA ARG A 105 -14.01 -4.14 2.67
C ARG A 105 -12.59 -4.55 2.27
N SER A 106 -11.66 -3.64 2.49
CA SER A 106 -10.22 -3.90 2.43
C SER A 106 -9.52 -3.07 3.50
N PHE A 107 -8.23 -3.34 3.73
CA PHE A 107 -7.40 -2.45 4.55
C PHE A 107 -7.52 -0.99 4.07
N ALA A 108 -7.55 -0.79 2.74
CA ALA A 108 -7.65 0.52 2.14
C ALA A 108 -8.98 1.24 2.42
N THR A 109 -10.09 0.56 2.69
CA THR A 109 -11.39 1.19 3.06
C THR A 109 -11.54 1.39 4.57
N GLN A 110 -10.92 0.52 5.37
CA GLN A 110 -10.97 0.58 6.82
C GLN A 110 -10.15 1.76 7.37
N GLU A 111 -8.95 1.98 6.82
CA GLU A 111 -8.08 3.10 7.21
C GLU A 111 -8.67 4.49 6.89
N ARG A 112 -9.69 4.57 6.01
CA ARG A 112 -10.22 5.84 5.48
C ARG A 112 -10.88 6.71 6.52
N ARG A 113 -11.50 6.09 7.53
CA ARG A 113 -12.09 6.83 8.65
C ARG A 113 -11.03 7.63 9.42
N ALA A 114 -9.79 7.13 9.46
CA ALA A 114 -8.66 7.79 10.12
C ALA A 114 -7.72 8.52 9.15
N SER A 115 -8.06 8.59 7.86
CA SER A 115 -7.20 9.15 6.81
C SER A 115 -7.46 10.62 6.51
N GLY A 116 -8.34 11.27 7.27
CA GLY A 116 -8.69 12.67 7.05
C GLY A 116 -9.46 12.92 5.75
N LEU A 117 -10.23 11.91 5.30
CA LEU A 117 -10.88 11.96 4.00
C LEU A 117 -12.27 12.61 4.07
N LEU A 118 -13.02 12.33 5.14
CA LEU A 118 -14.32 12.96 5.40
C LEU A 118 -14.18 14.44 5.80
N ASP A 119 -13.10 14.80 6.51
CA ASP A 119 -12.81 16.17 6.98
C ASP A 119 -11.77 16.90 6.10
N ARG A 120 -11.26 16.24 5.06
CA ARG A 120 -10.29 16.76 4.09
C ARG A 120 -8.92 17.18 4.67
N SER A 121 -8.55 16.67 5.85
CA SER A 121 -7.29 17.01 6.53
C SER A 121 -6.03 16.32 5.96
N PHE A 122 -6.18 15.16 5.29
CA PHE A 122 -5.11 14.43 4.58
C PHE A 122 -3.71 14.47 5.23
N PRO A 123 -3.52 13.94 6.46
CA PRO A 123 -2.21 13.94 7.10
C PRO A 123 -1.16 13.20 6.24
N PRO A 124 0.07 13.73 6.12
CA PRO A 124 1.12 13.09 5.34
C PRO A 124 1.52 11.77 5.98
N ARG A 125 1.54 10.70 5.17
CA ARG A 125 1.92 9.34 5.60
C ARG A 125 2.92 8.77 4.61
N PHE A 126 2.43 8.09 3.58
CA PHE A 126 3.22 7.51 2.51
C PHE A 126 2.91 8.25 1.22
N SER A 127 3.91 8.78 0.52
CA SER A 127 3.66 9.66 -0.63
C SER A 127 3.14 8.88 -1.84
N SER A 128 2.37 9.56 -2.69
CA SER A 128 1.89 8.97 -3.95
C SER A 128 3.05 8.58 -4.87
N SER A 129 4.13 9.37 -4.89
CA SER A 129 5.36 9.09 -5.65
C SER A 129 6.01 7.77 -5.20
N LEU A 130 6.15 7.54 -3.90
CA LEU A 130 6.73 6.30 -3.36
C LEU A 130 5.83 5.09 -3.65
N LEU A 131 4.51 5.25 -3.47
CA LEU A 131 3.56 4.19 -3.80
C LEU A 131 3.61 3.84 -5.29
N ARG A 132 3.68 4.83 -6.17
CA ARG A 132 3.83 4.64 -7.62
C ARG A 132 5.09 3.85 -7.95
N ASN A 133 6.22 4.16 -7.30
CA ASN A 133 7.46 3.42 -7.50
C ASN A 133 7.33 1.95 -7.08
N ASP A 134 6.72 1.67 -5.92
CA ASP A 134 6.46 0.30 -5.48
C ASP A 134 5.55 -0.46 -6.46
N VAL A 135 4.48 0.18 -6.96
CA VAL A 135 3.60 -0.41 -7.97
C VAL A 135 4.36 -0.74 -9.25
N HIS A 136 5.23 0.16 -9.70
CA HIS A 136 6.06 -0.06 -10.88
C HIS A 136 6.98 -1.27 -10.72
N LEU A 137 7.70 -1.36 -9.60
CA LEU A 137 8.57 -2.50 -9.29
C LEU A 137 7.80 -3.82 -9.21
N GLY A 138 6.61 -3.81 -8.60
CA GLY A 138 5.75 -4.99 -8.52
C GLY A 138 5.26 -5.46 -9.89
N LEU A 139 4.90 -4.53 -10.78
CA LEU A 139 4.51 -4.87 -12.15
C LEU A 139 5.69 -5.37 -13.00
N GLN A 140 6.89 -4.83 -12.81
CA GLN A 140 8.11 -5.35 -13.45
C GLN A 140 8.42 -6.79 -12.99
N ALA A 141 8.26 -7.07 -11.69
CA ALA A 141 8.44 -8.42 -11.16
C ALA A 141 7.42 -9.40 -11.76
N ALA A 142 6.15 -9.01 -11.89
CA ALA A 142 5.13 -9.84 -12.53
C ALA A 142 5.42 -10.08 -14.02
N GLU A 143 5.91 -9.07 -14.73
CA GLU A 143 6.29 -9.17 -16.14
C GLU A 143 7.46 -10.13 -16.36
N ALA A 144 8.48 -10.08 -15.51
CA ALA A 144 9.60 -11.02 -15.54
C ALA A 144 9.16 -12.49 -15.32
N LEU A 145 8.03 -12.69 -14.61
CA LEU A 145 7.42 -14.00 -14.37
C LEU A 145 6.39 -14.40 -15.43
N GLY A 146 6.10 -13.54 -16.42
CA GLY A 146 5.08 -13.77 -17.43
C GLY A 146 3.65 -13.74 -16.89
N VAL A 147 3.40 -13.09 -15.75
CA VAL A 147 2.07 -13.01 -15.12
C VAL A 147 1.37 -11.71 -15.55
N PRO A 148 0.24 -11.78 -16.29
CA PRO A 148 -0.53 -10.59 -16.64
C PRO A 148 -1.23 -10.00 -15.42
N MET A 149 -1.17 -8.66 -15.30
CA MET A 149 -1.63 -7.89 -14.12
C MET A 149 -2.52 -6.71 -14.55
N ASP A 150 -3.46 -6.92 -15.47
CA ASP A 150 -4.17 -5.85 -16.19
C ASP A 150 -4.93 -4.87 -15.28
N VAL A 151 -5.61 -5.40 -14.25
CA VAL A 151 -6.30 -4.57 -13.25
C VAL A 151 -5.30 -3.65 -12.53
N CYS A 152 -4.16 -4.22 -12.13
CA CYS A 152 -3.12 -3.49 -11.39
C CYS A 152 -2.34 -2.50 -12.27
N ARG A 153 -2.24 -2.73 -13.58
CA ARG A 153 -1.65 -1.76 -14.53
C ARG A 153 -2.47 -0.47 -14.58
N THR A 154 -3.79 -0.54 -14.40
CA THR A 154 -4.64 0.64 -14.28
C THR A 154 -4.26 1.48 -13.06
N ALA A 155 -3.91 0.85 -11.93
CA ALA A 155 -3.48 1.56 -10.74
C ALA A 155 -2.21 2.38 -10.98
N LEU A 156 -1.24 1.86 -11.72
CA LEU A 156 -0.03 2.60 -12.10
C LEU A 156 -0.37 3.86 -12.90
N ARG A 157 -1.22 3.71 -13.93
CA ARG A 157 -1.66 4.83 -14.77
C ARG A 157 -2.38 5.92 -13.96
N LEU A 158 -3.25 5.53 -13.03
CA LEU A 158 -3.96 6.47 -12.17
C LEU A 158 -3.02 7.19 -11.20
N LEU A 159 -2.00 6.51 -10.68
CA LEU A 159 -0.96 7.16 -9.88
C LEU A 159 -0.13 8.16 -10.69
N ASP A 160 0.15 7.88 -11.97
CA ASP A 160 0.81 8.85 -12.86
C ASP A 160 -0.05 10.11 -13.04
N VAL A 161 -1.38 9.98 -13.14
CA VAL A 161 -2.32 11.13 -13.18
C VAL A 161 -2.29 11.90 -11.85
N VAL A 162 -2.29 11.22 -10.71
CA VAL A 162 -2.21 11.85 -9.39
C VAL A 162 -0.92 12.67 -9.24
N ILE A 163 0.20 12.15 -9.73
CA ILE A 163 1.49 12.86 -9.74
C ILE A 163 1.41 14.07 -10.66
N ALA A 164 0.85 13.93 -11.87
CA ALA A 164 0.67 15.03 -12.82
C ALA A 164 -0.26 16.15 -12.28
N ASP A 165 -1.23 15.80 -11.44
CA ASP A 165 -2.11 16.73 -10.74
C ASP A 165 -1.41 17.44 -9.56
N GLY A 166 -0.13 17.16 -9.29
CA GLY A 166 0.67 17.82 -8.27
C GLY A 166 0.62 17.16 -6.89
N PHE A 167 0.06 15.96 -6.77
CA PHE A 167 -0.10 15.25 -5.49
C PHE A 167 0.94 14.13 -5.27
N GLY A 168 2.07 14.19 -5.96
CA GLY A 168 3.15 13.20 -5.84
C GLY A 168 3.75 13.11 -4.44
N GLU A 169 4.16 14.25 -3.87
CA GLU A 169 4.77 14.32 -2.54
C GLU A 169 3.75 14.35 -1.40
N ALA A 170 2.46 14.54 -1.73
CA ALA A 170 1.38 14.45 -0.75
C ALA A 170 1.16 13.00 -0.31
N GLY A 171 0.57 12.84 0.88
CA GLY A 171 0.14 11.51 1.34
C GLY A 171 -0.81 10.87 0.33
N ASN A 172 -0.67 9.57 0.09
CA ASN A 172 -1.38 8.81 -0.94
C ASN A 172 -2.92 8.88 -0.84
N THR A 173 -3.46 9.26 0.32
CA THR A 173 -4.89 9.50 0.53
C THR A 173 -5.39 10.74 -0.21
N THR A 174 -4.50 11.69 -0.50
CA THR A 174 -4.78 12.93 -1.26
C THR A 174 -5.12 12.64 -2.72
N ALA A 175 -4.74 11.47 -3.24
CA ALA A 175 -5.04 11.02 -4.60
C ALA A 175 -6.55 11.03 -4.92
N ILE A 176 -7.44 10.97 -3.92
CA ILE A 176 -8.88 11.16 -4.13
C ILE A 176 -9.21 12.51 -4.78
N LYS A 177 -8.40 13.56 -4.56
CA LYS A 177 -8.63 14.88 -5.18
C LYS A 177 -8.59 14.83 -6.70
N SER A 178 -7.77 13.96 -7.28
CA SER A 178 -7.75 13.73 -8.73
C SER A 178 -9.05 13.08 -9.21
N VAL A 179 -9.62 12.17 -8.40
CA VAL A 179 -10.92 11.53 -8.69
C VAL A 179 -12.06 12.54 -8.53
N ASP A 180 -12.10 13.27 -7.42
CA ASP A 180 -13.10 14.32 -7.15
C ASP A 180 -13.16 15.34 -8.30
N ARG A 181 -11.99 15.76 -8.81
CA ARG A 181 -11.86 16.70 -9.92
C ARG A 181 -12.48 16.19 -11.21
N VAL A 182 -12.30 14.90 -11.53
CA VAL A 182 -12.85 14.29 -12.75
C VAL A 182 -14.35 13.98 -12.59
N ALA A 183 -14.78 13.61 -11.39
CA ALA A 183 -16.18 13.32 -11.09
C ALA A 183 -17.05 14.58 -10.89
N GLU A 184 -16.42 15.76 -10.78
CA GLU A 184 -17.09 17.03 -10.42
C GLU A 184 -17.87 16.94 -9.10
N VAL A 185 -17.44 16.05 -8.20
CA VAL A 185 -18.08 15.76 -6.91
C VAL A 185 -16.99 15.55 -5.86
N ALA A 186 -17.11 16.24 -4.72
CA ALA A 186 -16.22 16.04 -3.59
C ALA A 186 -16.79 14.99 -2.62
N PHE A 187 -16.04 13.92 -2.35
CA PHE A 187 -16.38 13.04 -1.24
C PHE A 187 -15.96 13.68 0.09
N SER A 188 -16.91 14.30 0.79
CA SER A 188 -16.69 15.06 2.03
C SER A 188 -17.93 15.05 2.92
N SER A 189 -17.75 14.97 4.24
CA SER A 189 -18.82 15.27 5.21
C SER A 189 -18.70 16.70 5.78
N ALA A 190 -17.65 17.43 5.41
CA ALA A 190 -17.56 18.86 5.68
C ALA A 190 -18.51 19.63 4.74
N PRO A 191 -19.24 20.64 5.27
CA PRO A 191 -20.17 21.46 4.49
C PRO A 191 -19.48 22.30 3.40
#